data_AF-A0A7S1F5N3-F1
#
_entry.id   AF-A0A7S1F5N3-F1
#
_cell.length_a   1.000
_cell.length_b   1.000
_cell.length_c   1.000
_cell.angle_alpha   90.00
_cell.angle_beta   90.00
_cell.angle_gamma   90.00
#
_symmetry.space_group_name_H-M   'P 1'
#
loop_
_entity.id
_entity.type
_entity.pdbx_description
1 polymer ?
#
loop_
_entity_poly.entity_id
_entity_poly.type
_entity_poly.pdbx_seq_one_letter_code
_entity_poly.pdbx_strand_id
1 'polypeptide(L)'
;FRKKAKDDHRLMDVVDLSLPPVDFSTRAVWMDLPGAVLRPIAQEGHDVDRGGLHALEHAMMSLAPLCCDLDASELTCQHTRRDTDVNRFLLLLYEVQKGGAGAVAKVHEHWETLLRQAVRLLEECPCKEGCPNC
;
A
#
# COMPACT_ATOMS: atom_id res chain seq x y z
N PHE A 1 -19.93 -4.24 -14.35
CA PHE A 1 -20.88 -4.02 -13.24
C PHE A 1 -21.61 -5.31 -12.92
N ARG A 2 -21.87 -5.63 -11.65
CA ARG A 2 -22.60 -6.85 -11.24
C ARG A 2 -23.93 -6.46 -10.63
N LYS A 3 -25.04 -6.95 -11.18
CA LYS A 3 -26.37 -6.82 -10.58
C LYS A 3 -26.60 -7.98 -9.64
N LYS A 4 -26.88 -7.69 -8.37
CA LYS A 4 -27.17 -8.70 -7.34
C LYS A 4 -28.56 -8.48 -6.77
N ALA A 5 -29.25 -9.57 -6.44
CA ALA A 5 -30.53 -9.51 -5.74
C ALA A 5 -30.32 -8.96 -4.31
N LYS A 6 -31.31 -8.22 -3.77
CA LYS A 6 -31.15 -7.51 -2.50
C LYS A 6 -31.26 -8.42 -1.27
N ASP A 7 -32.03 -9.48 -1.40
CA ASP A 7 -32.37 -10.44 -0.34
C ASP A 7 -31.27 -11.47 -0.13
N ASP A 8 -30.76 -12.09 -1.20
CA ASP A 8 -29.81 -13.20 -1.11
C ASP A 8 -28.44 -12.91 -1.75
N HIS A 9 -28.23 -11.70 -2.28
CA HIS A 9 -27.01 -11.28 -2.99
C HIS A 9 -26.66 -12.15 -4.20
N ARG A 10 -27.58 -12.98 -4.69
CA ARG A 10 -27.37 -13.82 -5.86
C ARG A 10 -27.07 -12.96 -7.07
N LEU A 11 -26.06 -13.38 -7.84
CA LEU A 11 -25.70 -12.72 -9.08
C LEU A 11 -26.84 -12.88 -10.08
N MET A 12 -27.46 -11.77 -10.46
CA MET A 12 -28.56 -11.74 -11.42
C MET A 12 -28.05 -11.47 -12.83
N ASP A 13 -27.05 -10.61 -12.96
CA ASP A 13 -26.55 -10.16 -14.25
C ASP A 13 -25.13 -9.57 -14.14
N VAL A 14 -24.40 -9.58 -15.25
CA VAL A 14 -23.10 -8.95 -15.42
C VAL A 14 -23.15 -8.07 -16.66
N VAL A 15 -23.00 -6.76 -16.44
CA VAL A 15 -23.05 -5.75 -17.51
C VAL A 15 -21.66 -5.17 -17.68
N ASP A 16 -21.12 -5.23 -18.89
CA ASP A 16 -19.83 -4.59 -19.18
C ASP A 16 -19.96 -3.07 -19.14
N LEU A 17 -18.99 -2.42 -18.50
CA LEU A 17 -18.90 -0.97 -18.45
C LEU A 17 -17.70 -0.55 -19.28
N SER A 18 -17.96 0.21 -20.35
CA SER A 18 -16.93 0.93 -21.09
C SER A 18 -17.00 2.40 -20.68
N LEU A 19 -16.17 2.78 -19.72
CA LEU A 19 -15.99 4.16 -19.29
C LEU A 19 -14.55 4.59 -19.63
N PRO A 20 -14.32 5.86 -19.99
CA PRO A 20 -12.96 6.36 -20.13
C PRO A 20 -12.20 6.24 -18.80
N PRO A 21 -10.87 6.04 -18.85
CA PRO A 21 -10.05 6.06 -17.64
C PRO A 21 -10.11 7.42 -16.96
N VAL A 22 -10.00 7.42 -15.63
CA VAL A 22 -9.91 8.64 -14.83
C VAL A 22 -8.47 8.75 -14.34
N ASP A 23 -7.72 9.63 -14.97
CA ASP A 23 -6.31 9.85 -14.66
C ASP A 23 -6.11 11.23 -14.00
N PHE A 24 -5.19 11.28 -13.05
CA PHE A 24 -4.74 12.55 -12.48
C PHE A 24 -3.26 12.48 -12.11
N SER A 25 -2.58 13.61 -12.25
CA SER A 25 -1.20 13.76 -11.80
C SER A 25 -1.18 14.07 -10.30
N THR A 26 -0.29 13.42 -9.57
CA THR A 26 -0.03 13.67 -8.15
C THR A 26 1.45 13.45 -7.84
N ARG A 27 1.84 13.62 -6.59
CA ARG A 27 3.19 13.33 -6.09
C ARG A 27 3.19 12.00 -5.35
N ALA A 28 4.32 11.32 -5.41
CA ALA A 28 4.57 10.07 -4.71
C ALA A 28 6.01 10.02 -4.21
N VAL A 29 6.22 9.32 -3.11
CA VAL A 29 7.52 8.82 -2.65
C VAL A 29 7.46 7.30 -2.68
N TRP A 30 8.56 6.65 -3.04
CA TRP A 30 8.60 5.20 -3.14
C TRP A 30 9.92 4.62 -2.71
N MET A 31 9.88 3.34 -2.35
CA MET A 31 11.04 2.48 -2.17
C MET A 31 11.05 1.40 -3.24
N ASP A 32 12.18 1.33 -3.96
CA ASP A 32 12.47 0.23 -4.87
C ASP A 32 12.93 -0.99 -4.05
N LEU A 33 12.30 -2.14 -4.31
CA LEU A 33 12.58 -3.40 -3.65
C LEU A 33 13.07 -4.42 -4.68
N PRO A 34 14.40 -4.62 -4.79
CA PRO A 34 14.97 -5.57 -5.73
C PRO A 34 14.56 -7.00 -5.37
N GLY A 35 14.14 -7.79 -6.36
CA GLY A 35 13.77 -9.19 -6.15
C GLY A 35 14.89 -10.05 -5.56
N ALA A 36 16.16 -9.65 -5.72
CA ALA A 36 17.27 -10.32 -5.05
C ALA A 36 17.17 -10.26 -3.51
N VAL A 37 16.64 -9.17 -2.96
CA VAL A 37 16.41 -9.00 -1.51
C VAL A 37 15.22 -9.83 -1.04
N LEU A 38 14.19 -9.95 -1.88
CA LEU A 38 12.94 -10.65 -1.55
C LEU A 38 12.98 -12.15 -1.83
N ARG A 39 13.92 -12.60 -2.67
CA ARG A 39 14.04 -14.00 -3.10
C ARG A 39 14.20 -15.00 -1.94
N PRO A 40 15.03 -14.75 -0.91
CA PRO A 40 15.15 -15.69 0.22
C PRO A 40 13.81 -15.90 0.94
N ILE A 41 13.07 -14.81 1.18
CA ILE A 41 11.75 -14.84 1.84
C ILE A 41 10.76 -15.69 1.02
N ALA A 42 10.73 -15.49 -0.30
CA ALA A 42 9.89 -16.27 -1.19
C ALA A 42 10.30 -17.76 -1.25
N GLN A 43 11.60 -18.06 -1.17
CA GLN A 43 12.12 -19.43 -1.17
C GLN A 43 11.78 -20.21 0.10
N GLU A 44 11.59 -19.51 1.22
CA GLU A 44 11.08 -20.06 2.48
C GLU A 44 9.56 -20.32 2.44
N GLY A 45 8.89 -19.98 1.34
CA GLY A 45 7.46 -20.23 1.13
C GLY A 45 6.54 -19.11 1.61
N HIS A 46 7.09 -17.96 2.00
CA HIS A 46 6.30 -16.80 2.42
C HIS A 46 5.77 -16.01 1.22
N ASP A 47 4.53 -15.51 1.34
CA ASP A 47 3.94 -14.59 0.37
C ASP A 47 4.50 -13.18 0.58
N VAL A 48 5.36 -12.75 -0.35
CA VAL A 48 5.97 -11.42 -0.31
C VAL A 48 4.97 -10.34 -0.69
N ASP A 49 4.12 -10.60 -1.68
CA ASP A 49 3.25 -9.62 -2.32
C ASP A 49 2.03 -9.35 -1.43
N ARG A 50 1.13 -10.33 -1.33
CA ARG A 50 -0.10 -10.17 -0.55
C ARG A 50 0.11 -10.36 0.96
N GLY A 51 1.28 -10.84 1.36
CA GLY A 51 1.69 -10.97 2.75
C GLY A 51 2.54 -9.78 3.20
N GLY A 52 3.87 -9.93 3.13
CA GLY A 52 4.81 -9.00 3.77
C GLY A 52 4.70 -7.55 3.31
N LEU A 53 4.57 -7.30 1.99
CA LEU A 53 4.44 -5.94 1.46
C LEU A 53 3.10 -5.32 1.86
N HIS A 54 1.99 -6.06 1.74
CA HIS A 54 0.70 -5.59 2.17
C HIS A 54 0.64 -5.28 3.68
N ALA A 55 1.28 -6.09 4.52
CA ALA A 55 1.41 -5.80 5.96
C ALA A 55 2.19 -4.51 6.20
N LEU A 56 3.31 -4.31 5.48
CA LEU A 56 4.10 -3.09 5.58
C LEU A 56 3.31 -1.85 5.14
N GLU A 57 2.41 -1.96 4.14
CA GLU A 57 1.51 -0.85 3.77
C GLU A 57 0.63 -0.43 4.94
N HIS A 58 -0.02 -1.37 5.63
CA HIS A 58 -0.89 -1.08 6.76
C HIS A 58 -0.11 -0.43 7.90
N ALA A 59 1.07 -0.97 8.23
CA ALA A 59 1.94 -0.42 9.26
C ALA A 59 2.40 1.01 8.91
N MET A 60 2.83 1.26 7.67
CA MET A 60 3.26 2.60 7.25
C MET A 60 2.09 3.58 7.18
N MET A 61 0.93 3.18 6.65
CA MET A 61 -0.24 4.05 6.57
C MET A 61 -0.81 4.41 7.94
N SER A 62 -0.79 3.48 8.90
CA SER A 62 -1.26 3.74 10.27
C SER A 62 -0.36 4.72 11.02
N LEU A 63 0.95 4.73 10.73
CA LEU A 63 1.94 5.57 11.40
C LEU A 63 2.24 6.88 10.68
N ALA A 64 1.97 7.00 9.38
CA ALA A 64 2.28 8.18 8.59
C ALA A 64 1.72 9.49 9.21
N PRO A 65 0.46 9.55 9.69
CA PRO A 65 -0.07 10.74 10.36
C PRO A 65 0.74 11.17 11.59
N LEU A 66 1.17 10.19 12.39
CA LEU A 66 1.94 10.41 13.62
C LEU A 66 3.39 10.83 13.33
N CYS A 67 4.00 10.23 12.32
CA CYS A 67 5.41 10.46 11.99
C CYS A 67 5.66 11.71 11.13
N CYS A 68 4.67 12.12 10.33
CA CYS A 68 4.87 13.13 9.27
C CYS A 68 3.98 14.37 9.42
N ASP A 69 3.21 14.48 10.51
CA ASP A 69 2.29 15.61 10.77
C ASP A 69 1.37 15.92 9.59
N LEU A 70 0.52 14.94 9.28
CA LEU A 70 -0.44 14.95 8.17
C LEU A 70 -1.74 14.24 8.55
N ASP A 71 -2.80 14.53 7.82
CA ASP A 71 -4.06 13.81 7.95
C ASP A 71 -4.02 12.48 7.19
N ALA A 72 -4.62 11.44 7.75
CA ALA A 72 -4.66 10.11 7.14
C ALA A 72 -5.34 10.07 5.77
N SER A 73 -6.19 11.05 5.46
CA SER A 73 -6.89 11.18 4.17
C SER A 73 -6.03 11.83 3.08
N GLU A 74 -4.90 12.46 3.41
CA GLU A 74 -4.03 13.12 2.43
C GLU A 74 -3.23 12.14 1.59
N LEU A 75 -2.99 10.93 2.13
CA LEU A 75 -2.16 9.91 1.52
C LEU A 75 -2.92 8.62 1.26
N THR A 76 -2.42 7.88 0.29
CA THR A 76 -2.70 6.47 0.11
C THR A 76 -1.42 5.73 -0.25
N CYS A 77 -1.46 4.42 -0.20
CA CYS A 77 -0.30 3.56 -0.43
C CYS A 77 -0.66 2.45 -1.42
N GLN A 78 0.34 2.03 -2.19
CA GLN A 78 0.24 0.86 -3.04
C GLN A 78 1.61 0.18 -3.18
N HIS A 79 1.59 -1.14 -3.19
CA HIS A 79 2.66 -1.98 -3.65
C HIS A 79 2.31 -2.57 -5.01
N THR A 80 3.30 -2.59 -5.90
CA THR A 80 3.12 -3.13 -7.25
C THR A 80 4.45 -3.58 -7.82
N ARG A 81 4.41 -4.35 -8.91
CA ARG A 81 5.60 -4.65 -9.70
C ARG A 81 5.94 -3.47 -10.59
N ARG A 82 7.22 -3.26 -10.84
CA ARG A 82 7.70 -2.27 -11.79
C ARG A 82 7.45 -2.76 -13.21
N ASP A 83 6.81 -1.95 -14.06
CA ASP A 83 6.50 -2.32 -15.45
C ASP A 83 7.73 -2.75 -16.26
N THR A 84 8.88 -2.13 -15.99
CA THR A 84 10.13 -2.42 -16.70
C THR A 84 10.89 -3.62 -16.14
N ASP A 85 10.53 -4.13 -14.96
CA ASP A 85 11.19 -5.27 -14.32
C ASP A 85 10.23 -5.96 -13.33
N VAL A 86 9.64 -7.07 -13.79
CA VAL A 86 8.69 -7.87 -12.99
C VAL A 86 9.28 -8.44 -11.72
N ASN A 87 10.61 -8.49 -11.58
CA ASN A 87 11.30 -8.94 -10.37
C ASN A 87 11.52 -7.81 -9.37
N ARG A 88 11.11 -6.58 -9.66
CA ARG A 88 11.21 -5.43 -8.75
C ARG A 88 9.85 -5.01 -8.28
N PHE A 89 9.70 -4.91 -6.98
CA PHE A 89 8.54 -4.32 -6.36
C PHE A 89 8.79 -2.84 -6.06
N LEU A 90 7.71 -2.09 -6.05
CA LEU A 90 7.63 -0.72 -5.57
C LEU A 90 6.67 -0.73 -4.40
N LEU A 91 7.05 -0.05 -3.32
CA LEU A 91 6.10 0.40 -2.30
C LEU A 91 6.06 1.92 -2.40
N LEU A 92 4.90 2.48 -2.75
CA LEU A 92 4.73 3.91 -2.97
C LEU A 92 3.63 4.49 -2.10
N LEU A 93 3.91 5.65 -1.50
CA LEU A 93 2.94 6.50 -0.83
C LEU A 93 2.71 7.73 -1.70
N TYR A 94 1.46 8.03 -2.01
CA TYR A 94 1.10 9.12 -2.92
C TYR A 94 -0.09 9.92 -2.44
N GLU A 95 -0.16 11.19 -2.84
CA GLU A 95 -1.21 12.09 -2.39
C GLU A 95 -2.51 11.83 -3.15
N VAL A 96 -3.61 11.79 -2.40
CA VAL A 96 -4.95 11.62 -2.99
C VAL A 96 -5.38 12.86 -3.76
N GLN A 97 -4.88 14.04 -3.38
CA GLN A 97 -5.20 15.30 -4.04
C GLN A 97 -4.51 15.45 -5.40
N LYS A 98 -5.31 15.77 -6.44
CA LYS A 98 -4.79 16.11 -7.77
C LYS A 98 -3.83 17.29 -7.72
N GLY A 99 -2.65 17.12 -8.31
CA GLY A 99 -1.55 18.08 -8.32
C GLY A 99 -0.61 17.95 -7.12
N GLY A 100 -1.02 17.26 -6.06
CA GLY A 100 -0.32 17.20 -4.78
C GLY A 100 -0.59 18.41 -3.88
N ALA A 101 -0.45 18.21 -2.57
CA ALA A 101 -0.68 19.19 -1.51
C ALA A 101 0.57 19.47 -0.66
N GLY A 102 1.62 18.64 -0.79
CA GLY A 102 2.88 18.75 -0.06
C GLY A 102 3.08 17.67 1.01
N ALA A 103 2.10 16.79 1.26
CA ALA A 103 2.20 15.70 2.24
C ALA A 103 3.35 14.75 1.90
N VAL A 104 3.50 14.39 0.62
CA VAL A 104 4.60 13.50 0.17
C VAL A 104 5.99 14.07 0.45
N ALA A 105 6.18 15.39 0.40
CA ALA A 105 7.47 16.00 0.73
C ALA A 105 7.82 15.76 2.21
N LYS A 106 6.85 15.92 3.12
CA LYS A 106 7.01 15.61 4.54
C LYS A 106 7.29 14.13 4.77
N VAL A 107 6.58 13.24 4.08
CA VAL A 107 6.82 11.78 4.16
C VAL A 107 8.22 11.44 3.68
N HIS A 108 8.68 12.05 2.58
CA HIS A 108 10.03 11.81 2.08
C HIS A 108 11.11 12.23 3.11
N GLU A 109 10.94 13.38 3.77
CA GLU A 109 11.84 13.83 4.85
C GLU A 109 11.88 12.86 6.04
N HIS A 110 10.75 12.20 6.34
CA HIS A 110 10.59 11.28 7.48
C HIS A 110 10.61 9.80 7.07
N TRP A 111 10.96 9.49 5.82
CA TRP A 111 10.75 8.16 5.22
C TRP A 111 11.38 7.05 6.05
N GLU A 112 12.65 7.22 6.40
CA GLU A 112 13.37 6.20 7.16
C GLU A 112 12.84 6.05 8.59
N THR A 113 12.41 7.14 9.21
CA THR A 113 11.81 7.11 10.56
C THR A 113 10.48 6.37 10.52
N LEU A 114 9.63 6.69 9.55
CA LEU A 114 8.36 6.01 9.34
C LEU A 114 8.57 4.50 9.11
N LEU A 115 9.50 4.13 8.23
CA LEU A 115 9.81 2.73 7.95
C LEU A 115 10.33 1.99 9.20
N ARG A 116 11.22 2.62 9.97
CA ARG A 116 11.72 2.04 11.24
C ARG A 116 10.61 1.87 12.27
N GLN A 117 9.71 2.84 12.42
CA GLN A 117 8.57 2.72 13.34
C GLN A 117 7.58 1.65 12.88
N ALA A 118 7.35 1.49 11.57
CA ALA A 118 6.50 0.44 11.02
C ALA A 118 7.05 -0.96 11.32
N VAL A 119 8.35 -1.18 11.12
CA VAL A 119 9.00 -2.44 11.49
C VAL A 119 8.88 -2.69 12.99
N ARG A 120 9.15 -1.67 13.81
CA ARG A 120 9.05 -1.76 15.27
C ARG A 120 7.62 -2.10 15.73
N LEU A 121 6.60 -1.51 15.10
CA LEU A 121 5.19 -1.81 15.39
C LEU A 121 4.88 -3.30 15.14
N LEU A 122 5.35 -3.83 14.01
CA LEU A 122 5.17 -5.23 13.65
C LEU A 122 5.91 -6.17 14.61
N GLU A 123 7.13 -5.82 15.04
CA GLU A 123 7.95 -6.63 15.95
C GLU A 123 7.47 -6.60 17.42
N GLU A 124 6.98 -5.46 17.89
CA GLU A 124 6.51 -5.28 19.29
C GLU A 124 5.06 -5.74 19.50
N CYS A 125 4.30 -5.98 18.41
CA CYS A 125 2.93 -6.44 18.51
C CYS A 125 2.85 -7.86 19.10
N PRO A 126 2.06 -8.11 20.17
CA PRO A 126 1.97 -9.43 20.80
C PRO A 126 1.15 -10.45 19.99
N CYS A 127 0.61 -10.07 18.84
CA CYS A 127 -0.17 -10.96 17.99
C CYS A 127 0.72 -12.03 17.33
N LYS A 128 0.14 -13.20 17.04
CA LYS A 128 0.88 -14.30 16.39
C LYS A 128 0.72 -14.32 14.86
N GLU A 129 -0.44 -13.88 14.37
CA GLU A 129 -0.84 -14.03 12.96
C GLU A 129 -1.21 -12.68 12.31
N GLY A 130 -0.93 -11.56 12.99
CA GLY A 130 -1.41 -10.22 12.59
C GLY A 130 -2.69 -9.80 13.30
N CYS A 131 -2.90 -8.50 13.45
CA CYS A 131 -4.13 -7.92 13.97
C CYS A 131 -4.33 -6.50 13.39
N PRO A 132 -5.53 -5.90 13.48
CA PRO A 132 -5.76 -4.55 12.94
C PRO A 132 -4.94 -3.41 13.56
N ASN A 133 -4.14 -3.68 14.60
CA ASN A 133 -3.31 -2.69 15.28
C ASN A 133 -1.84 -2.70 14.81
N CYS A 134 -1.43 -3.62 13.93
CA CYS A 134 -0.06 -3.74 13.42
C CYS A 134 -0.04 -3.94 11.91
#